data_AF-A0A968MK26-F1
#
_entry.id   AF-A0A968MK26-F1
#
_cell.length_a   1.000
_cell.length_b   1.000
_cell.length_c   1.000
_cell.angle_alpha   90.00
_cell.angle_beta   90.00
_cell.angle_gamma   90.00
#
_symmetry.space_group_name_H-M   'P 1'
#
loop_
_entity.id
_entity.type
_entity.pdbx_description
1 polymer ?
#
loop_
_entity_poly.entity_id
_entity_poly.type
_entity_poly.pdbx_seq_one_letter_code
_entity_poly.pdbx_strand_id
1 'polypeptide(L)'
;MYPSSRISERVPFGTGPALKNYIEKKGDILTYSPAAYEDITQLFQGIPKIRKRSRAEVSAFLNSLPDPVKQFLNNNHALEKLDEINANTSNIVNFMNRFYSWFNAFMMVKFLNFSENTFYKKEPVLQAAEKLFSQLDIQMPVSAGVFNNLFQLREFQRAMDYKG
;
A
#
# COMPACT_ATOMS: atom_id res chain seq x y z
N MET A 1 26.85 -23.09 -13.23
CA MET A 1 26.49 -23.12 -11.80
C MET A 1 25.01 -22.77 -11.70
N TYR A 2 24.15 -23.73 -11.40
CA TYR A 2 22.69 -23.50 -11.25
C TYR A 2 22.41 -23.10 -9.80
N PRO A 3 21.82 -21.92 -9.52
CA PRO A 3 21.47 -21.56 -8.15
C PRO A 3 20.24 -22.37 -7.71
N SER A 4 20.41 -23.24 -6.72
CA SER A 4 19.29 -23.88 -6.03
C SER A 4 18.64 -22.85 -5.09
N SER A 5 17.33 -22.64 -5.25
CA SER A 5 16.54 -21.78 -4.38
C SER A 5 16.47 -22.42 -2.99
N ARG A 6 17.37 -22.01 -2.08
CA ARG A 6 17.20 -22.30 -0.66
C ARG A 6 16.17 -21.32 -0.11
N ILE A 7 15.09 -21.86 0.45
CA ILE A 7 14.07 -21.09 1.19
C ILE A 7 14.81 -20.32 2.29
N SER A 8 14.85 -18.99 2.17
CA SER A 8 15.55 -18.12 3.11
C SER A 8 14.74 -18.01 4.40
N GLU A 9 15.23 -18.62 5.47
CA GLU A 9 14.66 -18.54 6.83
C GLU A 9 15.13 -17.29 7.61
N ARG A 10 15.93 -16.41 7.00
CA ARG A 10 16.64 -15.33 7.73
C ARG A 10 15.86 -14.05 7.96
N VAL A 11 14.58 -14.00 7.62
CA VAL A 11 13.75 -12.81 7.87
C VAL A 11 12.33 -13.22 8.25
N PRO A 12 11.73 -12.63 9.31
CA PRO A 12 10.35 -12.92 9.72
C PRO A 12 9.30 -12.40 8.71
N PHE A 13 9.74 -11.65 7.70
CA PHE A 13 8.92 -11.11 6.61
C PHE A 13 9.62 -11.35 5.27
N GLY A 14 8.84 -11.58 4.20
CA GLY A 14 9.36 -11.71 2.84
C GLY A 14 8.77 -12.89 2.06
N THR A 15 9.26 -13.08 0.83
CA THR A 15 8.79 -14.13 -0.08
C THR A 15 9.08 -15.55 0.42
N GLY A 16 10.18 -15.75 1.16
CA GLY A 16 10.55 -17.05 1.74
C GLY A 16 9.53 -17.59 2.75
N PRO A 17 9.20 -16.84 3.82
CA PRO A 17 8.15 -17.23 4.77
C PRO A 17 6.77 -17.40 4.14
N ALA A 18 6.40 -16.53 3.19
CA ALA A 18 5.11 -16.63 2.48
C ALA A 18 5.01 -17.90 1.62
N LEU A 19 6.09 -18.26 0.91
CA LEU A 19 6.16 -19.48 0.11
C LEU A 19 6.22 -20.74 0.98
N LYS A 20 6.92 -20.70 2.12
CA LYS A 20 6.94 -21.82 3.08
C LYS A 20 5.54 -22.10 3.62
N ASN A 21 4.82 -21.06 4.03
CA ASN A 21 3.42 -21.17 4.46
C ASN A 21 2.50 -21.71 3.35
N TYR A 22 2.75 -21.38 2.08
CA TYR A 22 1.99 -21.92 0.93
C TYR A 22 2.25 -23.41 0.68
N ILE A 23 3.51 -23.84 0.78
CA ILE A 23 3.88 -25.26 0.59
C ILE A 23 3.34 -26.10 1.75
N GLU A 24 3.37 -25.56 2.98
CA GLU A 24 2.97 -26.28 4.19
C GLU A 24 1.45 -26.25 4.45
N LYS A 25 0.77 -25.14 4.15
CA LYS A 25 -0.69 -25.02 4.28
C LYS A 25 -1.30 -25.05 2.88
N LYS A 26 -1.95 -26.18 2.54
CA LYS A 26 -2.81 -26.35 1.35
C LYS A 26 -4.08 -25.46 1.39
N GLY A 27 -3.95 -24.19 1.75
CA GLY A 27 -5.03 -23.21 1.82
C GLY A 27 -4.76 -22.02 0.91
N ASP A 28 -5.80 -21.24 0.64
CA ASP A 28 -5.69 -20.05 -0.20
C ASP A 28 -4.69 -19.06 0.40
N ILE A 29 -3.81 -18.51 -0.46
CA ILE A 29 -2.94 -17.41 -0.08
C ILE A 29 -3.83 -16.18 0.09
N LEU A 30 -3.86 -15.64 1.31
CA LEU A 30 -4.60 -14.42 1.61
C LEU A 30 -3.71 -13.17 1.44
N THR A 31 -4.29 -12.10 0.92
CA THR A 31 -3.64 -10.81 0.73
C THR A 31 -4.50 -9.65 1.25
N TYR A 32 -3.89 -8.49 1.44
CA TYR A 32 -4.62 -7.26 1.79
C TYR A 32 -5.58 -6.89 0.67
N SER A 33 -6.74 -6.37 1.04
CA SER A 33 -7.74 -5.97 0.07
C SER A 33 -7.29 -4.74 -0.73
N PRO A 34 -7.52 -4.70 -2.06
CA PRO A 34 -7.25 -3.53 -2.89
C PRO A 34 -7.90 -2.23 -2.37
N ALA A 35 -9.05 -2.32 -1.71
CA ALA A 35 -9.76 -1.18 -1.13
C ALA A 35 -8.90 -0.39 -0.12
N ALA A 36 -8.03 -1.06 0.65
CA ALA A 36 -7.12 -0.39 1.56
C ALA A 36 -6.12 0.51 0.81
N TYR A 37 -5.69 0.09 -0.38
CA TYR A 37 -4.77 0.86 -1.23
C TYR A 37 -5.48 2.02 -1.93
N GLU A 38 -6.74 1.85 -2.31
CA GLU A 38 -7.55 2.94 -2.86
C GLU A 38 -7.72 4.06 -1.83
N ASP A 39 -8.06 3.69 -0.60
CA ASP A 39 -8.25 4.64 0.50
C ASP A 39 -6.99 5.45 0.80
N ILE A 40 -5.83 4.78 0.94
CA ILE A 40 -4.57 5.49 1.24
C ILE A 40 -4.07 6.33 0.06
N THR A 41 -4.50 6.03 -1.17
CA THR A 41 -4.14 6.84 -2.33
C THR A 41 -4.68 8.27 -2.21
N GLN A 42 -5.85 8.45 -1.60
CA GLN A 42 -6.44 9.77 -1.36
C GLN A 42 -5.56 10.64 -0.45
N LEU A 43 -4.89 10.03 0.54
CA LEU A 43 -3.89 10.70 1.36
C LEU A 43 -2.75 11.22 0.47
N PHE A 44 -2.12 10.35 -0.30
CA PHE A 44 -0.94 10.73 -1.10
C PHE A 44 -1.24 11.80 -2.16
N GLN A 45 -2.44 11.80 -2.74
CA GLN A 45 -2.87 12.84 -3.66
C GLN A 45 -3.16 14.18 -2.97
N GLY A 46 -3.59 14.16 -1.71
CA GLY A 46 -3.93 15.35 -0.94
C GLY A 46 -2.75 15.99 -0.20
N ILE A 47 -1.77 15.20 0.24
CA ILE A 47 -0.63 15.66 1.05
C ILE A 47 0.14 16.86 0.44
N PRO A 48 0.45 16.91 -0.87
CA PRO A 48 1.11 18.08 -1.44
C PRO A 48 0.33 19.40 -1.26
N LYS A 49 -1.00 19.33 -1.20
CA LYS A 49 -1.91 20.48 -1.17
C LYS A 49 -2.05 21.11 0.22
N ILE A 50 -1.66 20.38 1.27
CA ILE A 50 -1.77 20.83 2.66
C ILE A 50 -0.53 21.57 3.18
N ARG A 51 0.53 21.66 2.36
CA ARG A 51 1.72 22.43 2.71
C ARG A 51 1.36 23.90 2.92
N LYS A 52 1.88 24.51 3.99
CA LYS A 52 1.60 25.92 4.39
C LYS A 52 0.13 26.23 4.67
N ARG A 53 -0.72 25.22 4.82
CA ARG A 53 -2.09 25.41 5.32
C ARG A 53 -2.09 25.58 6.83
N SER A 54 -3.11 26.23 7.35
CA SER A 54 -3.32 26.33 8.80
C SER A 54 -3.58 24.96 9.41
N ARG A 55 -3.28 24.79 10.70
CA ARG A 55 -3.55 23.55 11.44
C ARG A 55 -5.01 23.10 11.32
N ALA A 56 -5.95 24.06 11.29
CA ALA A 56 -7.37 23.79 11.11
C ALA A 56 -7.69 23.21 9.72
N GLU A 57 -7.12 23.78 8.64
CA GLU A 57 -7.27 23.26 7.28
C GLU A 57 -6.65 21.86 7.13
N VAL A 58 -5.47 21.62 7.75
CA VAL A 58 -4.84 20.29 7.75
C VAL A 58 -5.72 19.29 8.49
N SER A 59 -6.24 19.64 9.67
CA SER A 59 -7.14 18.79 10.43
C SER A 59 -8.42 18.47 9.66
N ALA A 60 -9.02 19.46 8.99
CA ALA A 60 -10.20 19.24 8.14
C ALA A 60 -9.90 18.27 6.98
N PHE A 61 -8.74 18.42 6.33
CA PHE A 61 -8.30 17.47 5.31
C PHE A 61 -8.18 16.04 5.88
N LEU A 62 -7.49 15.86 7.00
CA LEU A 62 -7.33 14.53 7.63
C LEU A 62 -8.68 13.90 8.00
N ASN A 63 -9.63 14.72 8.46
CA ASN A 63 -10.98 14.27 8.80
C ASN A 63 -11.86 13.95 7.59
N SER A 64 -11.52 14.48 6.41
CA SER A 64 -12.22 14.17 5.15
C SER A 64 -11.78 12.84 4.51
N LEU A 65 -10.67 12.26 4.97
CA LEU A 65 -10.16 10.99 4.45
C LEU A 65 -11.07 9.82 4.84
N PRO A 66 -11.03 8.71 4.07
CA PRO A 66 -11.74 7.48 4.44
C PRO A 66 -11.44 7.03 5.86
N ASP A 67 -12.43 6.42 6.53
CA ASP A 67 -12.34 6.02 7.93
C ASP A 67 -11.09 5.19 8.28
N PRO A 68 -10.65 4.21 7.46
CA PRO A 68 -9.42 3.46 7.75
C PRO A 68 -8.19 4.35 7.82
N VAL A 69 -8.08 5.32 6.90
CA VAL A 69 -6.94 6.23 6.82
C VAL A 69 -7.01 7.26 7.94
N LYS A 70 -8.17 7.88 8.14
CA LYS A 70 -8.40 8.87 9.20
C LYS A 70 -8.07 8.31 10.57
N GLN A 71 -8.60 7.13 10.91
CA GLN A 71 -8.35 6.51 12.21
C GLN A 71 -6.88 6.13 12.37
N PHE A 72 -6.26 5.56 11.34
CA PHE A 72 -4.83 5.23 11.38
C PHE A 72 -3.96 6.48 11.62
N LEU A 73 -4.23 7.56 10.90
CA LEU A 73 -3.47 8.81 11.02
C LEU A 73 -3.65 9.46 12.39
N ASN A 74 -4.87 9.44 12.95
CA ASN A 74 -5.13 9.92 14.31
C ASN A 74 -4.37 9.09 15.35
N ASN A 75 -4.38 7.76 15.23
CA ASN A 75 -3.65 6.86 16.13
C ASN A 75 -2.12 7.04 16.06
N ASN A 76 -1.61 7.59 14.97
CA ASN A 76 -0.19 7.86 14.76
C ASN A 76 0.18 9.35 14.88
N HIS A 77 -0.68 10.17 15.51
CA HIS A 77 -0.43 11.60 15.76
C HIS A 77 -0.02 12.38 14.49
N ALA A 78 -0.71 12.11 13.38
CA ALA A 78 -0.36 12.66 12.08
C ALA A 78 -0.44 14.19 12.04
N LEU A 79 -1.39 14.80 12.75
CA LEU A 79 -1.55 16.26 12.77
C LEU A 79 -0.32 16.94 13.37
N GLU A 80 0.14 16.47 14.53
CA GLU A 80 1.35 16.97 15.20
C GLU A 80 2.57 16.77 14.31
N LYS A 81 2.68 15.62 13.65
CA LYS A 81 3.80 15.35 12.75
C LYS A 81 3.80 16.23 11.52
N LEU A 82 2.64 16.49 10.93
CA LEU A 82 2.51 17.36 9.76
C LEU A 82 2.80 18.82 10.11
N ASP A 83 2.44 19.28 11.31
CA ASP A 83 2.83 20.59 11.83
C ASP A 83 4.36 20.70 11.96
N GLU A 84 5.01 19.70 12.57
CA GLU A 84 6.47 19.63 12.67
C GLU A 84 7.13 19.67 11.28
N ILE A 85 6.64 18.86 10.33
CA ILE A 85 7.18 18.80 8.97
C ILE A 85 6.99 20.14 8.25
N ASN A 86 5.82 20.78 8.37
CA ASN A 86 5.57 22.09 7.78
C ASN A 86 6.51 23.17 8.35
N ALA A 87 6.70 23.20 9.67
CA ALA A 87 7.59 24.17 10.33
C ALA A 87 9.07 24.01 9.93
N ASN A 88 9.50 22.79 9.62
CA ASN A 88 10.90 22.46 9.31
C ASN A 88 11.22 22.38 7.81
N THR A 89 10.32 22.83 6.92
CA THR A 89 10.52 22.71 5.46
C THR A 89 10.21 23.99 4.69
N SER A 90 11.18 24.47 3.93
CA SER A 90 11.09 25.71 3.15
C SER A 90 10.48 25.54 1.75
N ASN A 91 10.48 24.33 1.19
CA ASN A 91 9.92 24.04 -0.14
C ASN A 91 9.12 22.73 -0.15
N ILE A 92 8.38 22.51 -1.26
CA ILE A 92 7.51 21.33 -1.43
C ILE A 92 8.30 20.02 -1.49
N VAL A 93 9.47 20.01 -2.11
CA VAL A 93 10.31 18.81 -2.25
C VAL A 93 10.75 18.31 -0.86
N ASN A 94 11.24 19.21 -0.01
CA ASN A 94 11.64 18.87 1.36
C ASN A 94 10.46 18.45 2.23
N PHE A 95 9.29 19.07 2.04
CA PHE A 95 8.05 18.65 2.70
C PHE A 95 7.67 17.21 2.33
N MET A 96 7.64 16.89 1.03
CA MET A 96 7.32 15.54 0.56
C MET A 96 8.34 14.51 1.02
N ASN A 97 9.64 14.83 0.95
CA ASN A 97 10.70 13.94 1.41
C ASN A 97 10.55 13.62 2.90
N ARG A 98 10.29 14.62 3.74
CA ARG A 98 10.06 14.40 5.17
C ARG A 98 8.77 13.64 5.45
N PHE A 99 7.70 13.92 4.69
CA PHE A 99 6.45 13.16 4.78
C PHE A 99 6.69 11.68 4.46
N TYR A 100 7.30 11.33 3.33
CA TYR A 100 7.57 9.93 2.96
C TYR A 100 8.64 9.25 3.82
N SER A 101 9.53 10.02 4.45
CA SER A 101 10.44 9.48 5.46
C SER A 101 9.68 9.03 6.71
N TRP A 102 8.66 9.79 7.13
CA TRP A 102 7.77 9.43 8.23
C TRP A 102 6.80 8.32 7.81
N PHE A 103 6.06 8.53 6.71
CA PHE A 103 5.17 7.56 6.08
C PHE A 103 5.95 6.65 5.12
N ASN A 104 6.90 5.90 5.67
CA ASN A 104 7.74 4.99 4.90
C ASN A 104 7.07 3.61 4.70
N ALA A 105 7.76 2.70 4.04
CA ALA A 105 7.25 1.34 3.78
C ALA A 105 6.82 0.59 5.06
N PHE A 106 7.49 0.83 6.20
CA PHE A 106 7.09 0.22 7.47
C PHE A 106 5.77 0.80 8.00
N MET A 107 5.56 2.12 7.85
CA MET A 107 4.29 2.76 8.19
C MET A 107 3.15 2.28 7.28
N MET A 108 3.43 2.05 5.99
CA MET A 108 2.48 1.46 5.05
C MET A 108 2.07 0.04 5.48
N VAL A 109 3.02 -0.82 5.87
CA VAL A 109 2.70 -2.17 6.39
C VAL A 109 1.86 -2.08 7.68
N LYS A 110 2.14 -1.14 8.57
CA LYS A 110 1.30 -0.89 9.76
C LYS A 110 -0.12 -0.48 9.38
N PHE A 111 -0.27 0.39 8.39
CA PHE A 111 -1.59 0.79 7.89
C PHE A 111 -2.36 -0.41 7.34
N LEU A 112 -1.72 -1.24 6.51
CA LEU A 112 -2.35 -2.45 5.94
C LEU A 112 -2.79 -3.44 7.04
N ASN A 113 -1.95 -3.66 8.06
CA ASN A 113 -2.33 -4.50 9.21
C ASN A 113 -3.49 -3.88 10.02
N PHE A 114 -3.50 -2.56 10.20
CA PHE A 114 -4.56 -1.85 10.91
C PHE A 114 -5.89 -1.92 10.17
N SER A 115 -5.86 -1.66 8.86
CA SER A 115 -7.05 -1.70 8.00
C SER A 115 -7.60 -3.11 7.88
N GLU A 116 -6.73 -4.14 7.89
CA GLU A 116 -7.16 -5.54 7.90
C GLU A 116 -8.02 -5.89 9.12
N ASN A 117 -7.51 -5.56 10.31
CA ASN A 117 -8.15 -5.94 11.56
C ASN A 117 -9.50 -5.26 11.80
N THR A 118 -9.73 -4.12 11.16
CA THR A 118 -10.83 -3.21 11.53
C THR A 118 -11.81 -2.95 10.39
N PHE A 119 -11.38 -2.99 9.13
CA PHE A 119 -12.18 -2.54 7.98
C PHE A 119 -12.27 -3.54 6.83
N TYR A 120 -11.17 -4.21 6.50
CA TYR A 120 -11.10 -5.08 5.32
C TYR A 120 -10.54 -6.45 5.67
N LYS A 121 -11.35 -7.50 5.63
CA LYS A 121 -10.79 -8.84 5.80
C LYS A 121 -9.83 -9.15 4.66
N LYS A 122 -8.71 -9.79 5.01
CA LYS A 122 -7.82 -10.43 4.03
C LYS A 122 -8.62 -11.36 3.12
N GLU A 123 -8.31 -11.33 1.83
CA GLU A 123 -9.04 -12.08 0.81
C GLU A 123 -8.10 -12.95 -0.02
N PRO A 124 -8.58 -14.05 -0.63
CA PRO A 124 -7.77 -14.88 -1.52
C PRO A 124 -7.13 -14.05 -2.61
N VAL A 125 -5.84 -14.29 -2.87
CA VAL A 125 -5.03 -13.50 -3.81
C VAL A 125 -5.63 -13.43 -5.21
N LEU A 126 -6.31 -14.50 -5.66
CA LEU A 126 -6.98 -14.53 -6.95
C LEU A 126 -8.19 -13.59 -7.00
N GLN A 127 -8.98 -13.54 -5.92
CA GLN A 127 -10.12 -12.61 -5.82
C GLN A 127 -9.64 -11.16 -5.73
N ALA A 128 -8.56 -10.89 -4.98
CA ALA A 128 -7.95 -9.56 -4.97
C ALA A 128 -7.44 -9.15 -6.35
N ALA A 129 -6.84 -10.08 -7.10
CA ALA A 129 -6.37 -9.82 -8.45
C ALA A 129 -7.53 -9.51 -9.40
N GLU A 130 -8.62 -10.28 -9.39
CA GLU A 130 -9.83 -10.03 -10.20
C GLU A 130 -10.41 -8.63 -9.98
N LYS A 131 -10.48 -8.20 -8.71
CA LYS A 131 -10.90 -6.82 -8.36
C LYS A 131 -9.96 -5.78 -8.94
N LEU A 132 -8.65 -6.00 -8.84
CA LEU A 132 -7.65 -5.11 -9.38
C LEU A 132 -7.74 -5.01 -10.92
N PHE A 133 -7.89 -6.14 -11.62
CA PHE A 133 -8.09 -6.16 -13.07
C PHE A 133 -9.33 -5.35 -13.49
N SER A 134 -10.42 -5.50 -12.74
CA SER A 134 -11.66 -4.76 -12.97
C SER A 134 -11.51 -3.26 -12.74
N GLN A 135 -10.76 -2.85 -11.70
CA GLN A 135 -10.46 -1.44 -11.41
C GLN A 135 -9.55 -0.80 -12.47
N LEU A 136 -8.66 -1.58 -13.08
CA LEU A 136 -7.71 -1.12 -14.10
C LEU A 136 -8.28 -1.14 -15.53
N ASP A 137 -9.51 -1.63 -15.73
CA ASP A 137 -10.14 -1.85 -17.04
C ASP A 137 -9.30 -2.77 -17.97
N ILE A 138 -8.68 -3.80 -17.39
CA ILE A 138 -7.86 -4.78 -18.10
C ILE A 138 -8.59 -6.12 -18.13
N GLN A 139 -8.67 -6.75 -19.30
CA GLN A 139 -9.26 -8.09 -19.41
C GLN A 139 -8.41 -9.13 -18.68
N MET A 140 -8.98 -9.80 -17.68
CA MET A 140 -8.32 -10.93 -17.04
C MET A 140 -8.36 -12.16 -17.97
N PRO A 141 -7.21 -12.80 -18.28
CA PRO A 141 -7.20 -14.02 -19.08
C PRO A 141 -7.81 -15.18 -18.30
N VAL A 142 -8.98 -15.64 -18.74
CA VAL A 142 -9.76 -16.67 -18.03
C VAL A 142 -9.11 -18.07 -18.06
N SER A 143 -8.09 -18.31 -18.91
CA SER A 143 -7.63 -19.68 -19.23
C SER A 143 -6.17 -20.05 -18.93
N ALA A 144 -5.35 -19.18 -18.31
CA ALA A 144 -3.90 -19.40 -18.30
C ALA A 144 -3.23 -19.41 -16.91
N GLY A 145 -3.94 -19.85 -15.87
CA GLY A 145 -3.36 -20.06 -14.55
C GLY A 145 -2.77 -18.81 -13.87
N VAL A 146 -2.39 -18.94 -12.60
CA VAL A 146 -1.90 -17.83 -11.76
C VAL A 146 -0.69 -17.12 -12.38
N PHE A 147 0.16 -17.86 -13.11
CA PHE A 147 1.37 -17.34 -13.72
C PHE A 147 1.12 -16.33 -14.85
N ASN A 148 0.12 -16.55 -15.72
CA ASN A 148 -0.13 -15.63 -16.82
C ASN A 148 -0.76 -14.32 -16.32
N ASN A 149 -1.59 -14.38 -15.28
CA ASN A 149 -2.16 -13.20 -14.64
C ASN A 149 -1.06 -12.33 -14.02
N LEU A 150 -0.07 -12.95 -13.35
CA LEU A 150 1.09 -12.25 -12.81
C LEU A 150 1.97 -11.63 -13.91
N PHE A 151 2.13 -12.31 -15.05
CA PHE A 151 2.88 -11.77 -16.18
C PHE A 151 2.20 -10.53 -16.77
N GLN A 152 0.89 -10.54 -16.95
CA GLN A 152 0.16 -9.38 -17.46
C GLN A 152 0.19 -8.18 -16.52
N LEU A 153 0.03 -8.39 -15.20
CA LEU A 153 0.19 -7.32 -14.21
C LEU A 153 1.59 -6.72 -14.27
N ARG A 154 2.62 -7.54 -14.49
CA ARG A 154 4.00 -7.08 -14.63
C ARG A 154 4.22 -6.26 -15.91
N GLU A 155 3.64 -6.68 -17.04
CA GLU A 155 3.72 -5.91 -18.28
C GLU A 155 2.96 -4.58 -18.19
N PHE A 156 1.80 -4.57 -17.53
CA PHE A 156 1.07 -3.33 -17.24
C PHE A 156 1.89 -2.38 -16.36
N GLN A 157 2.49 -2.90 -15.28
CA GLN A 157 3.38 -2.11 -14.42
C GLN A 157 4.54 -1.50 -15.22
N ARG A 158 5.20 -2.29 -16.07
CA ARG A 158 6.28 -1.80 -16.94
C ARG A 158 5.78 -0.69 -17.86
N ALA A 159 4.64 -0.86 -18.50
CA ALA A 159 4.06 0.13 -19.40
C ALA A 159 3.71 1.46 -18.69
N MET A 160 3.32 1.40 -17.40
CA MET A 160 3.04 2.57 -16.56
C MET A 160 4.33 3.29 -16.13
N ASP A 161 5.38 2.56 -15.76
CA ASP A 161 6.67 3.13 -15.34
C ASP A 161 7.40 3.88 -16.48
N TYR A 162 7.08 3.59 -17.75
CA TYR A 162 7.61 4.31 -18.92
C TYR A 162 6.87 5.64 -19.23
N LYS A 163 5.81 5.98 -18.50
CA LYS A 163 5.06 7.25 -18.67
C LYS A 163 5.31 8.29 -17.57
N GLY A 164 6.25 8.03 -16.65
CA GLY A 164 6.65 8.92 -15.56
C GLY A 164 7.83 9.81 -15.90
#